data_AF-A0A0A1W990-F1
#
_entry.id   AF-A0A0A1W990-F1
#
_cell.length_a   1.000
_cell.length_b   1.000
_cell.length_c   1.000
_cell.angle_alpha   90.00
_cell.angle_beta   90.00
_cell.angle_gamma   90.00
#
_symmetry.space_group_name_H-M   'P 1'
#
loop_
_entity.id
_entity.type
_entity.pdbx_description
1 polymer ?
#
loop_
_entity_poly.entity_id
_entity_poly.type
_entity_poly.pdbx_seq_one_letter_code
_entity_poly.pdbx_strand_id
1 'polypeptide(L)'
;MAFSDWNTDASQNTTVGSVFIGENCPPGNLNNMGREIMAQLRAAFSRTLGTFFASNTIADARTALKAVGTEGADQMTGNLVRQGAGPHVYHTTAAFTSGRIFVTAAGAADPTSQPGDIWIILS
;
A
#
# COMPACT_ATOMS: atom_id res chain seq x y z
N MET A 1 -6.40 2.62 -25.84
CA MET A 1 -5.06 2.60 -25.21
C MET A 1 -5.26 2.64 -23.72
N ALA A 2 -4.82 1.60 -23.02
CA ALA A 2 -4.86 1.54 -21.57
C ALA A 2 -3.71 2.36 -20.97
N PHE A 3 -3.80 2.72 -19.68
CA PHE A 3 -2.72 3.44 -18.98
C PHE A 3 -1.40 2.65 -18.99
N SER A 4 -1.47 1.33 -18.99
CA SER A 4 -0.31 0.42 -19.07
C SER A 4 0.47 0.51 -20.37
N ASP A 5 -0.15 0.98 -21.46
CA ASP A 5 0.45 1.01 -22.80
C ASP A 5 1.34 2.25 -23.00
N TRP A 6 1.29 3.22 -22.07
CA TRP A 6 2.09 4.44 -22.10
C TRP A 6 3.51 4.18 -21.64
N ASN A 7 4.46 4.75 -22.37
CA ASN A 7 5.88 4.79 -22.02
C ASN A 7 6.16 5.99 -21.11
N THR A 8 7.14 5.84 -20.21
CA THR A 8 7.67 6.92 -19.38
C THR A 8 8.45 7.97 -20.16
N ASP A 9 8.86 7.66 -21.39
CA ASP A 9 9.44 8.58 -22.37
C ASP A 9 8.34 9.05 -23.35
N ALA A 10 8.07 10.35 -23.36
CA ALA A 10 7.04 10.96 -24.21
C ALA A 10 7.32 10.80 -25.71
N SER A 11 8.59 10.72 -26.12
CA SER A 11 8.99 10.53 -27.52
C SER A 11 8.55 9.16 -28.07
N GLN A 12 8.44 8.17 -27.18
CA GLN A 12 8.01 6.81 -27.50
C GLN A 12 6.48 6.67 -27.54
N ASN A 13 5.73 7.66 -27.04
CA ASN A 13 4.27 7.65 -27.06
C ASN A 13 3.77 8.17 -28.41
N THR A 14 3.88 7.37 -29.47
CA THR A 14 3.70 7.83 -30.87
C THR A 14 2.25 8.09 -31.30
N THR A 15 1.26 7.73 -30.49
CA THR A 15 -0.17 7.93 -30.78
C THR A 15 -0.92 8.43 -29.54
N VAL A 16 -1.91 9.28 -29.76
CA VAL A 16 -2.87 9.78 -28.77
C VAL A 16 -4.21 9.54 -29.45
N GLY A 17 -5.15 8.82 -28.83
CA GLY A 17 -6.42 8.44 -29.47
C GLY A 17 -7.15 9.62 -30.11
N SER A 18 -7.99 9.36 -31.13
CA SER A 18 -8.68 10.35 -31.99
C SER A 18 -9.10 11.62 -31.24
N VAL A 19 -8.48 12.76 -31.61
CA VAL A 19 -8.74 14.07 -30.99
C VAL A 19 -9.52 14.96 -31.95
N PHE A 20 -10.72 15.39 -31.57
CA PHE A 20 -11.37 16.56 -32.13
C PHE A 20 -10.84 17.79 -31.39
N ILE A 21 -10.12 18.66 -32.10
CA ILE A 21 -9.51 19.87 -31.52
C ILE A 21 -10.39 21.06 -31.92
N GLY A 22 -11.29 21.46 -31.01
CA GLY A 22 -12.28 22.53 -31.22
C GLY A 22 -11.75 23.96 -30.99
N GLU A 23 -10.45 24.12 -30.75
CA GLU A 23 -9.78 25.41 -30.58
C GLU A 23 -8.65 25.45 -31.60
N ASN A 24 -8.40 26.58 -32.26
CA ASN A 24 -7.53 26.72 -33.45
C ASN A 24 -6.01 26.47 -33.18
N CYS A 25 -5.68 25.47 -32.37
CA CYS A 25 -4.36 25.04 -31.98
C CYS A 25 -3.83 23.99 -32.96
N PRO A 26 -2.56 24.08 -33.38
CA PRO A 26 -1.94 23.04 -34.17
C PRO A 26 -2.05 21.67 -33.48
N PRO A 27 -2.61 20.64 -34.13
CA PRO A 27 -2.80 19.32 -33.53
C PRO A 27 -1.53 18.69 -32.95
N GLY A 28 -0.36 19.02 -33.51
CA GLY A 28 0.94 18.55 -33.03
C GLY A 28 1.27 19.02 -31.61
N ASN A 29 0.93 20.26 -31.24
CA ASN A 29 1.28 20.82 -29.93
C ASN A 29 0.47 20.17 -28.80
N LEU A 30 -0.82 19.93 -29.04
CA LEU A 30 -1.70 19.26 -28.08
C LEU A 30 -1.38 17.77 -27.95
N ASN A 31 -1.04 17.10 -29.06
CA ASN A 31 -0.58 15.72 -29.02
C ASN A 31 0.73 15.58 -28.24
N ASN A 32 1.67 16.49 -28.42
CA ASN A 32 2.93 16.49 -27.67
C ASN A 32 2.72 16.76 -26.18
N MET A 33 1.84 17.72 -25.84
CA MET A 33 1.47 17.98 -24.45
C MET A 33 0.82 16.75 -23.80
N GLY A 34 -0.13 16.09 -24.48
CA GLY A 34 -0.79 14.88 -23.95
C GLY A 34 0.18 13.73 -23.73
N ARG A 35 1.15 13.55 -24.64
CA ARG A 35 2.21 12.53 -24.50
C ARG A 35 3.11 12.80 -23.31
N GLU A 36 3.47 14.07 -23.11
CA GLU A 36 4.33 14.49 -22.01
C GLU A 36 3.64 14.31 -20.66
N ILE A 37 2.38 14.72 -20.54
CA ILE A 37 1.59 14.55 -19.31
C ILE A 37 1.45 13.06 -18.97
N MET A 38 1.13 12.21 -19.95
CA MET A 38 0.97 10.77 -19.70
C MET A 38 2.31 10.07 -19.40
N ALA A 39 3.40 10.50 -20.02
CA ALA A 39 4.74 10.00 -19.71
C ALA A 39 5.14 10.33 -18.26
N GLN A 40 4.88 11.56 -17.81
CA GLN A 40 5.14 11.98 -16.43
C GLN A 40 4.26 11.22 -15.43
N LEU A 41 2.97 11.03 -15.72
CA LEU A 41 2.07 10.23 -14.89
C LEU A 41 2.55 8.76 -14.80
N ARG A 42 2.97 8.16 -15.92
CA ARG A 42 3.51 6.80 -15.95
C ARG A 42 4.79 6.68 -15.14
N ALA A 43 5.69 7.66 -15.24
CA ALA A 43 6.94 7.69 -14.50
C ALA A 43 6.71 7.80 -12.99
N ALA A 44 5.76 8.64 -12.56
CA ALA A 44 5.37 8.75 -11.16
C ALA A 44 4.82 7.43 -10.61
N PHE A 45 3.88 6.78 -11.31
CA PHE A 45 3.34 5.48 -10.91
C PHE A 45 4.43 4.39 -10.88
N SER A 46 5.31 4.34 -11.87
CA SER A 46 6.37 3.32 -11.96
C SER A 46 7.39 3.47 -10.84
N ARG A 47 7.73 4.71 -10.46
CA ARG A 47 8.61 5.00 -9.32
C ARG A 47 8.01 4.48 -8.02
N THR A 48 6.73 4.75 -7.77
CA THR A 48 6.05 4.28 -6.56
C THR A 48 5.93 2.76 -6.50
N LEU A 49 5.63 2.11 -7.62
CA LEU A 49 5.62 0.65 -7.66
C LEU A 49 7.02 0.06 -7.43
N GLY A 50 8.06 0.69 -7.98
CA GLY A 50 9.45 0.30 -7.74
C GLY A 50 9.85 0.39 -6.26
N THR A 51 9.48 1.47 -5.57
CA THR A 51 9.73 1.61 -4.13
C THR A 51 8.91 0.63 -3.30
N PHE A 52 7.67 0.32 -3.71
CA PHE A 52 6.85 -0.72 -3.08
C PHE A 52 7.52 -2.10 -3.15
N PHE A 53 7.96 -2.55 -4.33
CA PHE A 53 8.59 -3.88 -4.47
C PHE A 53 9.98 -3.97 -3.85
N ALA A 54 10.69 -2.85 -3.69
CA ALA A 54 11.97 -2.79 -2.99
C ALA A 54 11.83 -2.64 -1.46
N SER A 55 10.61 -2.56 -0.93
CA SER A 55 10.36 -2.35 0.49
C SER A 55 10.74 -3.58 1.32
N ASN A 56 11.51 -3.37 2.39
CA ASN A 56 11.93 -4.44 3.31
C ASN A 56 10.93 -4.68 4.46
N THR A 57 9.97 -3.76 4.64
CA THR A 57 8.91 -3.87 5.64
C THR A 57 7.54 -3.50 5.06
N ILE A 58 6.48 -3.97 5.72
CA ILE A 58 5.09 -3.61 5.37
C ILE A 58 4.85 -2.10 5.56
N ALA A 59 5.53 -1.48 6.53
CA ALA A 59 5.42 -0.05 6.78
C ALA A 59 6.01 0.78 5.63
N ASP A 60 7.15 0.34 5.08
CA ASP A 60 7.79 0.99 3.93
C ASP A 60 6.93 0.82 2.67
N ALA A 61 6.38 -0.38 2.46
CA ALA A 61 5.50 -0.69 1.34
C ALA A 61 4.22 0.18 1.38
N ARG A 62 3.61 0.36 2.55
CA ARG A 62 2.47 1.28 2.74
C ARG A 62 2.88 2.71 2.43
N THR A 63 4.03 3.16 2.92
CA THR A 63 4.53 4.52 2.71
C THR A 63 4.77 4.81 1.23
N ALA A 64 5.30 3.84 0.48
CA ALA A 64 5.41 3.94 -0.97
C ALA A 64 4.03 4.14 -1.61
N LEU A 65 3.06 3.28 -1.30
CA LEU A 65 1.73 3.32 -1.93
C LEU A 65 0.93 4.61 -1.58
N LYS A 66 1.18 5.23 -0.42
CA LYS A 66 0.60 6.54 -0.05
C LYS A 66 0.90 7.65 -1.08
N ALA A 67 1.97 7.53 -1.86
CA ALA A 67 2.30 8.54 -2.86
C ALA A 67 1.37 8.56 -4.08
N VAL A 68 0.50 7.54 -4.27
CA VAL A 68 -0.42 7.42 -5.43
C VAL A 68 -1.90 7.31 -5.04
N GLY A 69 -2.24 7.39 -3.76
CA GLY A 69 -3.62 7.36 -3.30
C GLY A 69 -3.79 8.03 -1.94
N THR A 70 -4.98 8.56 -1.67
CA THR A 70 -5.39 9.04 -0.35
C THR A 70 -5.90 7.87 0.47
N GLU A 71 -5.41 7.74 1.71
CA GLU A 71 -5.92 6.77 2.68
C GLU A 71 -7.41 7.03 2.91
N GLY A 72 -8.28 6.18 2.34
CA GLY A 72 -9.46 5.77 3.08
C GLY A 72 -8.97 4.96 4.27
N ALA A 73 -9.59 5.11 5.44
CA ALA A 73 -9.21 4.40 6.67
C ALA A 73 -8.76 2.98 6.34
N ASP A 74 -7.46 2.69 6.53
CA ASP A 74 -6.84 1.39 6.23
C ASP A 74 -7.45 0.32 7.14
N GLN A 75 -8.66 -0.11 6.79
CA GLN A 75 -9.43 -1.10 7.52
C GLN A 75 -9.09 -2.45 6.91
N MET A 76 -8.28 -3.22 7.63
CA MET A 76 -8.17 -4.64 7.32
C MET A 76 -9.52 -5.29 7.64
N THR A 77 -10.16 -5.88 6.63
CA THR A 77 -11.35 -6.69 6.83
C THR A 77 -10.92 -8.13 7.08
N GLY A 78 -11.22 -8.67 8.26
CA GLY A 78 -10.89 -10.05 8.66
C GLY A 78 -9.89 -10.14 9.82
N ASN A 79 -9.53 -11.38 10.19
CA ASN A 79 -8.57 -11.61 11.29
C ASN A 79 -7.13 -11.34 10.82
N LEU A 80 -6.47 -10.39 11.47
CA LEU A 80 -5.01 -10.26 11.33
C LEU A 80 -4.36 -11.47 12.00
N VAL A 81 -3.52 -12.22 11.28
CA VAL A 81 -2.72 -13.32 11.81
C VAL A 81 -1.25 -12.96 11.66
N ARG A 82 -0.50 -12.94 12.76
CA ARG A 82 0.95 -12.72 12.75
C ARG A 82 1.67 -14.05 12.56
N GLN A 83 2.61 -14.08 11.62
CA GLN A 83 3.58 -15.18 11.47
C GLN A 83 4.21 -15.51 12.84
N GLY A 84 4.10 -16.77 13.27
CA GLY A 84 4.64 -17.25 14.55
C GLY A 84 3.87 -16.87 15.82
N ALA A 85 2.83 -16.02 15.75
CA ALA A 85 2.08 -15.56 16.94
C ALA A 85 0.55 -15.69 16.83
N GLY A 86 0.01 -16.14 15.68
CA GLY A 86 -1.41 -16.42 15.52
C GLY A 86 -2.29 -15.16 15.41
N PRO A 87 -3.61 -15.28 15.65
CA PRO A 87 -4.56 -14.17 15.54
C PRO A 87 -4.19 -13.00 16.46
N HIS A 88 -4.29 -11.78 15.93
CA HIS A 88 -4.09 -10.56 16.68
C HIS A 88 -5.41 -10.13 17.36
N VAL A 89 -5.35 -9.94 18.67
CA VAL A 89 -6.48 -9.46 19.47
C VAL A 89 -6.60 -7.93 19.34
N TYR A 90 -7.84 -7.44 19.23
CA TYR A 90 -8.14 -6.01 19.26
C TYR A 90 -8.20 -5.49 20.69
N HIS A 91 -7.51 -4.39 20.95
CA HIS A 91 -7.57 -3.66 22.22
C HIS A 91 -8.21 -2.30 22.01
N THR A 92 -9.16 -1.93 22.86
CA THR A 92 -9.81 -0.60 22.84
C THR A 92 -8.91 0.51 23.41
N THR A 93 -7.80 0.15 24.07
CA THR A 93 -6.89 1.09 24.73
C THR A 93 -5.50 1.00 24.13
N ALA A 94 -4.90 2.15 23.76
CA ALA A 94 -3.58 2.23 23.15
C ALA A 94 -2.41 1.80 24.06
N ALA A 95 -2.66 1.64 25.36
CA ALA A 95 -1.68 1.15 26.33
C ALA A 95 -1.41 -0.36 26.23
N PHE A 96 -2.28 -1.11 25.56
CA PHE A 96 -2.10 -2.54 25.30
C PHE A 96 -1.40 -2.73 23.96
N THR A 97 -0.09 -2.94 24.02
CA THR A 97 0.81 -2.97 22.86
C THR A 97 1.08 -4.38 22.36
N SER A 98 0.89 -5.39 23.21
CA SER A 98 0.92 -6.80 22.83
C SER A 98 -0.50 -7.33 22.62
N GLY A 99 -0.62 -8.57 22.13
CA GLY A 99 -1.89 -9.25 21.92
C GLY A 99 -1.70 -10.74 21.68
N ARG A 100 -0.75 -11.33 22.41
CA ARG A 100 -0.46 -12.77 22.37
C ARG A 100 -1.39 -13.48 23.34
N ILE A 101 -1.76 -14.71 23.00
CA ILE A 101 -2.58 -15.56 23.86
C ILE A 101 -1.70 -16.72 24.33
N PHE A 102 -1.48 -16.81 25.64
CA PHE A 102 -0.75 -17.91 26.26
C PHE A 102 -1.73 -18.89 26.87
N VAL A 103 -1.47 -20.18 26.68
CA VAL A 103 -2.18 -21.27 27.37
C VAL A 103 -1.14 -22.09 28.13
N THR A 104 -1.23 -22.13 29.45
CA THR A 104 -0.26 -22.86 30.29
C THR A 104 -0.95 -23.72 31.34
N ALA A 105 -0.21 -24.66 31.91
CA ALA A 105 -0.64 -25.40 33.08
C ALA A 105 -0.72 -24.51 34.34
N ALA A 106 -1.51 -24.93 35.32
CA ALA A 106 -1.53 -24.33 36.66
C ALA A 106 -0.13 -24.32 37.29
N GLY A 107 0.27 -23.16 37.82
CA GLY A 107 1.59 -22.97 38.45
C GLY A 107 2.76 -22.75 37.48
N ALA A 108 2.51 -22.63 36.16
CA ALA A 108 3.54 -22.26 35.21
C ALA A 108 4.08 -20.84 35.49
N ALA A 109 5.38 -20.65 35.26
CA ALA A 109 6.00 -19.32 35.31
C ALA A 109 5.43 -18.40 34.23
N ASP A 110 5.49 -17.09 34.48
CA ASP A 110 5.03 -16.08 33.52
C ASP A 110 5.75 -16.26 32.17
N PRO A 111 5.02 -16.44 31.06
CA PRO A 111 5.58 -16.63 29.72
C PRO A 111 6.13 -15.33 29.10
N THR A 112 6.67 -14.41 29.91
CA THR A 112 7.13 -13.07 29.52
C THR A 112 6.00 -12.17 29.03
N SER A 113 4.91 -12.13 29.79
CA SER A 113 3.73 -11.32 29.52
C SER A 113 4.07 -9.83 29.34
N GLN A 114 3.38 -9.20 28.40
CA GLN A 114 3.43 -7.78 28.09
C GLN A 114 2.02 -7.19 28.22
N PRO A 115 1.86 -5.86 28.41
CA PRO A 115 0.55 -5.22 28.41
C PRO A 115 -0.26 -5.56 27.14
N GLY A 116 -1.45 -6.14 27.32
CA GLY A 116 -2.33 -6.61 26.24
C GLY A 116 -2.29 -8.13 26.00
N ASP A 117 -1.36 -8.87 26.62
CA ASP A 117 -1.38 -10.33 26.55
C ASP A 117 -2.54 -10.94 27.35
N ILE A 118 -3.11 -12.04 26.84
CA ILE A 118 -4.14 -12.82 27.51
C ILE A 118 -3.50 -14.14 27.96
N TRP A 119 -3.61 -14.45 29.25
CA TRP A 119 -3.09 -15.69 29.81
C TRP A 119 -4.21 -16.58 30.32
N ILE A 120 -4.37 -17.73 29.67
CA ILE A 120 -5.31 -18.79 30.03
C ILE A 120 -4.55 -19.87 30.79
N ILE A 121 -4.97 -20.14 32.03
CA ILE A 121 -4.37 -21.17 32.88
C ILE A 121 -5.33 -22.35 32.94
N LEU A 122 -4.86 -23.53 32.55
CA LEU A 122 -5.62 -24.77 32.59
C LEU A 122 -5.55 -25.37 34.00
N SER A 123 -6.71 -25.70 34.54
CA SER A 123 -6.90 -26.33 35.86
C SER A 123 -6.49 -27.79 35.87
#